data_AF-A0AAD5D6F5-F1
#
_entry.id   AF-A0AAD5D6F5-F1
#
_cell.length_a   1.000
_cell.length_b   1.000
_cell.length_c   1.000
_cell.angle_alpha   90.00
_cell.angle_beta   90.00
_cell.angle_gamma   90.00
#
_symmetry.space_group_name_H-M   'P 1'
#
loop_
_entity.id
_entity.type
_entity.pdbx_description
1 polymer ?
#
loop_
_entity_poly.entity_id
_entity_poly.type
_entity_poly.pdbx_seq_one_letter_code
_entity_poly.pdbx_strand_id
1 'polypeptide(L)'
;MWDTLAWLLFFFILIAILVIVVFQLICLADLEFDYLNPYDSSSRINNVILPEFITQGVLCVLYLVTGHWMMFILAAPYLYYNTRLMIYNALEEDEM
;
A
#
# COMPACT_ATOMS: atom_id res chain seq x y z
N MET A 1 20.69 -19.02 -6.88
CA MET A 1 19.81 -18.88 -8.09
C MET A 1 18.38 -18.54 -7.69
N TRP A 2 17.81 -19.17 -6.65
CA TRP A 2 16.49 -18.80 -6.13
C TRP A 2 16.45 -17.41 -5.48
N ASP A 3 17.52 -17.01 -4.79
CA ASP A 3 17.62 -15.70 -4.15
C ASP A 3 17.53 -14.55 -5.16
N THR A 4 18.22 -14.66 -6.30
CA THR A 4 18.18 -13.65 -7.36
C THR A 4 16.79 -13.48 -7.97
N LEU A 5 16.01 -14.58 -8.07
CA LEU A 5 14.62 -14.53 -8.52
C LEU A 5 13.72 -13.87 -7.48
N ALA A 6 13.93 -14.15 -6.18
CA ALA A 6 13.18 -13.51 -5.11
C ALA A 6 13.42 -11.99 -5.08
N TRP A 7 14.67 -11.55 -5.21
CA TRP A 7 15.02 -10.12 -5.30
C TRP A 7 14.39 -9.43 -6.49
N LEU A 8 14.39 -10.08 -7.66
CA LEU A 8 13.75 -9.55 -8.86
C LEU A 8 12.23 -9.46 -8.69
N LEU A 9 11.61 -10.44 -8.04
CA LEU A 9 10.19 -10.40 -7.67
C LEU A 9 9.88 -9.24 -6.70
N PHE A 10 10.68 -9.05 -5.66
CA PHE A 10 10.52 -7.94 -4.70
C PHE A 10 10.63 -6.58 -5.40
N PHE A 11 11.55 -6.45 -6.35
CA PHE A 11 11.73 -5.24 -7.13
C PHE A 11 10.45 -4.88 -7.92
N PHE A 12 9.85 -5.84 -8.62
CA PHE A 12 8.61 -5.58 -9.35
C PHE A 12 7.42 -5.26 -8.44
N ILE A 13 7.32 -5.93 -7.28
CA ILE A 13 6.28 -5.60 -6.29
C ILE A 13 6.45 -4.19 -5.75
N LEU A 14 7.69 -3.77 -5.42
CA LEU A 14 7.97 -2.42 -4.97
C LEU A 14 7.61 -1.36 -6.02
N ILE A 15 7.89 -1.63 -7.30
CA ILE A 15 7.47 -0.74 -8.40
C ILE A 15 5.94 -0.64 -8.45
N ALA A 16 5.22 -1.76 -8.32
CA ALA A 16 3.76 -1.74 -8.33
C ALA A 16 3.19 -0.90 -7.18
N ILE A 17 3.73 -1.05 -5.97
CA ILE A 17 3.35 -0.23 -4.81
C ILE A 17 3.66 1.24 -5.08
N LEU A 18 4.84 1.55 -5.63
CA LEU A 18 5.23 2.93 -5.95
C LEU A 18 4.29 3.57 -6.97
N VAL A 19 3.88 2.84 -8.00
CA VAL A 19 2.91 3.32 -9.00
C VAL A 19 1.56 3.62 -8.35
N ILE A 20 1.10 2.76 -7.43
CA ILE A 20 -0.14 2.98 -6.68
C ILE A 20 -0.05 4.25 -5.82
N VAL A 21 1.05 4.44 -5.10
CA VAL A 21 1.28 5.65 -4.28
C VAL A 21 1.32 6.90 -5.16
N VAL A 22 2.02 6.85 -6.29
CA VAL A 22 2.07 7.98 -7.24
C VAL A 22 0.68 8.30 -7.80
N PHE A 23 -0.14 7.29 -8.10
CA PHE A 23 -1.52 7.51 -8.52
C PHE A 23 -2.34 8.26 -7.46
N GLN A 24 -2.21 7.89 -6.19
CA GLN A 24 -2.88 8.61 -5.09
C GLN A 24 -2.39 10.05 -4.97
N LEU A 25 -1.08 10.30 -5.12
CA LEU A 25 -0.52 11.65 -5.12
C LEU A 25 -1.03 12.50 -6.29
N ILE A 26 -1.20 11.91 -7.48
CA ILE A 26 -1.80 12.61 -8.62
C ILE A 26 -3.26 12.96 -8.33
N CYS A 27 -4.05 12.02 -7.78
CA CYS A 27 -5.42 12.32 -7.38
C CYS A 27 -5.48 13.43 -6.31
N LEU A 28 -4.52 13.49 -5.39
CA LEU A 28 -4.42 14.55 -4.40
C LEU A 28 -4.06 15.90 -5.05
N ALA A 29 -3.13 15.92 -6.01
CA ALA A 29 -2.79 17.12 -6.75
C ALA A 29 -3.97 17.62 -7.61
N ASP A 30 -4.69 16.73 -8.28
CA ASP A 30 -5.90 17.07 -9.05
C ASP A 30 -6.98 17.71 -8.17
N LEU A 31 -7.06 17.32 -6.89
CA LEU A 31 -7.92 17.96 -5.90
C LEU A 31 -7.41 19.33 -5.46
N GLU A 32 -6.09 19.49 -5.26
CA GLU A 32 -5.48 20.78 -4.88
C GLU A 32 -5.71 21.86 -5.95
N PHE A 33 -5.69 21.47 -7.22
CA PHE A 33 -5.90 22.39 -8.35
C PHE A 33 -7.38 22.53 -8.78
N ASP A 34 -8.33 22.03 -7.97
CA ASP A 34 -9.78 22.05 -8.24
C ASP A 34 -10.19 21.42 -9.60
N TYR A 35 -9.39 20.51 -10.16
CA TYR A 35 -9.69 19.88 -11.46
C TYR A 35 -10.70 18.73 -11.35
N LEU A 36 -10.79 18.06 -10.20
CA LEU A 36 -11.62 16.87 -10.01
C LEU A 36 -12.53 16.99 -8.78
N ASN A 37 -13.73 16.41 -8.84
CA ASN A 37 -14.67 16.43 -7.72
C ASN A 37 -14.13 15.58 -6.55
N PRO A 38 -14.15 16.09 -5.29
CA PRO A 38 -13.75 15.32 -4.11
C PRO A 38 -14.46 13.98 -3.97
N TYR A 39 -15.73 13.87 -4.36
CA TYR A 39 -16.48 12.61 -4.30
C TYR A 39 -15.91 11.55 -5.25
N ASP A 40 -15.56 11.95 -6.47
CA ASP A 40 -14.99 11.05 -7.48
C ASP A 40 -13.56 10.63 -7.08
N SER A 41 -12.77 11.54 -6.52
CA SER A 41 -11.42 11.24 -6.02
C SER A 41 -11.45 10.29 -4.82
N SER A 42 -12.33 10.52 -3.84
CA SER A 42 -12.45 9.64 -2.66
C SER A 42 -12.84 8.20 -3.04
N SER A 43 -13.77 8.03 -3.98
CA SER A 43 -14.17 6.70 -4.48
C SER A 43 -13.02 5.98 -5.19
N ARG A 44 -12.24 6.71 -6.00
CA ARG A 44 -11.07 6.16 -6.71
C ARG A 44 -9.95 5.77 -5.76
N ILE A 45 -9.63 6.62 -4.78
CA ILE A 45 -8.60 6.36 -3.76
C ILE A 45 -9.00 5.16 -2.91
N ASN A 46 -10.26 5.05 -2.47
CA ASN A 46 -10.71 3.91 -1.66
C ASN A 46 -10.60 2.57 -2.39
N ASN A 47 -10.86 2.54 -3.70
CA ASN A 47 -10.67 1.32 -4.49
C ASN A 47 -9.19 0.94 -4.68
N VAL A 48 -8.27 1.90 -4.53
CA VAL A 48 -6.82 1.71 -4.74
C VAL A 48 -6.06 1.53 -3.42
N ILE A 49 -6.59 1.98 -2.29
CA ILE A 49 -5.96 1.80 -0.96
C ILE A 49 -5.96 0.33 -0.53
N LEU A 50 -7.05 -0.40 -0.79
CA LEU A 50 -7.16 -1.83 -0.49
C LEU A 50 -6.08 -2.68 -1.19
N PRO A 51 -5.88 -2.58 -2.52
CA PRO A 51 -4.83 -3.34 -3.18
C PRO A 51 -3.42 -2.92 -2.74
N GLU A 52 -3.18 -1.66 -2.34
CA GLU A 52 -1.90 -1.24 -1.74
C GLU A 52 -1.61 -2.02 -0.45
N PHE A 53 -2.57 -2.04 0.48
CA PHE A 53 -2.41 -2.73 1.76
C PHE A 53 -2.20 -4.23 1.59
N ILE A 54 -2.95 -4.86 0.69
CA ILE A 54 -2.81 -6.29 0.38
C ILE A 54 -1.42 -6.55 -0.20
N THR A 55 -0.98 -5.76 -1.17
CA THR A 55 0.31 -5.96 -1.84
C THR A 55 1.48 -5.78 -0.87
N GLN A 56 1.40 -4.79 0.04
CA GLN A 56 2.42 -4.60 1.06
C GLN A 56 2.41 -5.73 2.11
N GLY A 57 1.23 -6.22 2.51
CA GLY A 57 1.10 -7.37 3.39
C GLY A 57 1.73 -8.62 2.79
N VAL A 58 1.46 -8.89 1.51
CA VAL A 58 2.07 -9.98 0.75
C VAL A 58 3.59 -9.81 0.71
N LEU A 59 4.11 -8.62 0.39
CA LEU A 59 5.55 -8.36 0.37
C LEU A 59 6.21 -8.66 1.73
N CYS A 60 5.58 -8.25 2.82
CA CYS A 60 6.06 -8.48 4.18
C CYS A 60 6.11 -9.98 4.53
N VAL A 61 5.06 -10.75 4.17
CA VAL A 61 5.03 -12.20 4.34
C VAL A 61 6.12 -12.88 3.50
N LEU A 62 6.32 -12.43 2.26
CA LEU A 62 7.38 -12.96 1.40
C LEU A 62 8.78 -12.71 1.98
N TYR A 63 9.04 -11.54 2.56
CA TYR A 63 10.32 -11.30 3.27
C TYR A 63 10.52 -12.25 4.45
N LEU A 64 9.46 -12.58 5.19
CA LEU A 64 9.52 -13.51 6.30
C LEU A 64 9.79 -14.95 5.83
N VAL A 65 9.07 -15.43 4.82
CA VAL A 65 9.22 -16.79 4.27
C VAL A 65 10.58 -16.99 3.60
N THR A 66 11.10 -15.96 2.92
CA THR A 66 12.41 -16.02 2.27
C THR A 66 13.59 -15.80 3.23
N GLY A 67 13.34 -15.52 4.52
CA GLY A 67 14.38 -15.32 5.53
C GLY A 67 15.10 -13.97 5.43
N HIS A 68 14.53 -12.98 4.76
CA HIS A 68 15.08 -11.63 4.62
C HIS A 68 14.64 -10.74 5.80
N TRP A 69 15.09 -11.09 7.01
CA TRP A 69 14.68 -10.46 8.27
C TRP A 69 14.93 -8.95 8.34
N MET A 70 16.03 -8.46 7.75
CA MET A 70 16.34 -7.02 7.71
C MET A 70 15.29 -6.22 6.92
N MET A 71 14.86 -6.75 5.77
CA MET A 71 13.83 -6.11 4.93
C MET A 71 12.46 -6.18 5.61
N PHE A 72 12.17 -7.30 6.29
CA PHE A 72 10.96 -7.45 7.10
C PHE A 72 10.89 -6.41 8.23
N ILE A 73 11.98 -6.21 8.98
CA ILE A 73 12.02 -5.20 10.07
C ILE A 73 11.77 -3.79 9.52
N LEU A 74 12.27 -3.48 8.31
CA LEU A 74 12.01 -2.20 7.66
C LEU A 74 10.56 -2.04 7.19
N ALA A 75 9.95 -3.12 6.67
CA ALA A 75 8.57 -3.12 6.18
C ALA A 75 7.52 -3.23 7.30
N ALA A 76 7.87 -3.82 8.44
CA ALA A 76 7.00 -4.06 9.59
C ALA A 76 6.35 -2.80 10.17
N PRO A 77 7.07 -1.67 10.45
CA PRO A 77 6.43 -0.48 11.01
C PRO A 77 5.42 0.14 10.04
N TYR A 78 5.71 0.11 8.75
CA TYR A 78 4.80 0.62 7.72
C TYR A 78 3.54 -0.25 7.62
N LEU A 79 3.69 -1.59 7.58
CA LEU A 79 2.56 -2.50 7.60
C LEU A 79 1.71 -2.33 8.88
N TYR A 80 2.35 -2.17 10.04
CA TYR A 80 1.66 -1.95 11.30
C TYR A 80 0.86 -0.65 11.30
N TYR A 81 1.44 0.44 10.81
CA TYR A 81 0.72 1.71 10.69
C TYR A 81 -0.51 1.59 9.79
N ASN A 82 -0.33 0.97 8.63
CA ASN A 82 -1.38 0.77 7.63
C ASN A 82 -2.53 -0.12 8.15
N THR A 83 -2.20 -1.25 8.77
CA THR A 83 -3.20 -2.15 9.36
C THR A 83 -3.95 -1.49 10.51
N ARG A 84 -3.26 -0.73 11.35
CA ARG A 84 -3.89 0.08 12.40
C ARG A 84 -4.89 1.06 11.79
N LEU A 85 -4.46 1.85 10.81
CA LEU A 85 -5.33 2.83 10.15
C LEU A 85 -6.59 2.18 9.56
N MET A 86 -6.44 1.04 8.89
CA MET A 86 -7.56 0.29 8.32
C MET A 86 -8.55 -0.15 9.40
N ILE A 87 -8.07 -0.68 10.53
CA ILE A 87 -8.93 -1.11 11.64
C ILE A 87 -9.67 0.10 12.24
N TYR A 88 -8.98 1.23 12.44
CA TYR A 88 -9.63 2.44 12.94
C TYR A 88 -10.75 2.92 12.01
N ASN A 89 -10.49 2.97 10.70
CA ASN A 89 -11.49 3.41 9.72
C ASN A 89 -12.67 2.44 9.63
N ALA A 90 -12.43 1.12 9.73
CA ALA A 90 -13.50 0.13 9.71
C ALA A 90 -14.41 0.22 10.94
N LEU A 91 -13.85 0.53 12.11
CA LEU A 91 -14.62 0.73 13.34
C LEU A 91 -15.50 1.99 13.27
N GLU A 92 -15.05 3.03 12.57
CA GLU A 92 -15.81 4.29 12.42
C GLU A 92 -16.95 4.15 11.40
N GLU A 93 -16.81 3.28 10.39
CA GLU A 93 -17.90 2.90 9.48
C GLU A 93 -19.02 2.12 10.18
N ASP A 94 -18.70 1.28 11.17
CA ASP A 94 -19.69 0.52 11.95
C ASP A 94 -20.46 1.40 12.98
N GLU A 95 -19.96 2.60 13.30
CA GLU A 95 -20.61 3.55 14.22
C GLU A 95 -21.53 4.59 13.52
N MET A 96 -21.49 4.72 12.19
CA MET A 96 -22.31 5.64 11.39
C MET A 96 -23.57 5.00 10.80
#